data_AF-A0A7W1DUH1-F1
#
_entry.id   AF-A0A7W1DUH1-F1
#
_cell.length_a   1.000
_cell.length_b   1.000
_cell.length_c   1.000
_cell.angle_alpha   90.00
_cell.angle_beta   90.00
_cell.angle_gamma   90.00
#
_symmetry.space_group_name_H-M   'P 1'
#
loop_
_entity.id
_entity.type
_entity.pdbx_description
1 polymer ?
#
loop_
_entity_poly.entity_id
_entity_poly.type
_entity_poly.pdbx_seq_one_letter_code
_entity_poly.pdbx_strand_id
1 'polypeptide(L)'
;LLFGLTLFSVAATAAWVDKHQGRNERALASPVSTLLPGLGITGACLTRYEAWPITGVLLALAFTVMVRRGNRWDDSLRSIARLALWPVVAIAVFSLNSRWVVGSWFVPGDFFVPENKEALGHPLVAWRQLREGLTLLAGDTLPKAGYVGAALVAWAWFRSRERASLALLLALFAAAALPISAYTQGHPFRIRYDVPLVIACASLAAAGIAVSWTLLRIPLALLLLVLVVREAPPLNLQAPIVVESQREALNMEGRRVITAYLEAHHDGRTIMMSMGSLGHYMHDLSLAHFPIKDFLHEGNGEIWRFAMLSPRGHAGWLIIEGSAEGGDALHHAAQLPRWLDGFEMVAEGGGARLYKARGPQAPGPS
;
A
#
# COMPACT_ATOMS: atom_id res chain seq x y z
N LEU A 1 0.88 -12.10 0.59
CA LEU A 1 0.38 -12.01 1.97
C LEU A 1 -0.92 -11.21 2.07
N LEU A 2 -0.93 -9.92 1.67
CA LEU A 2 -2.11 -9.05 1.75
C LEU A 2 -3.40 -9.67 1.21
N PHE A 3 -3.46 -9.99 -0.08
CA PHE A 3 -4.71 -10.44 -0.71
C PHE A 3 -5.23 -11.73 -0.08
N GLY A 4 -4.32 -12.60 0.35
CA GLY A 4 -4.66 -13.80 1.11
C GLY A 4 -5.32 -13.46 2.45
N LEU A 5 -4.81 -12.48 3.20
CA LEU A 5 -5.40 -12.05 4.47
C LEU A 5 -6.75 -11.37 4.30
N THR A 6 -6.92 -10.53 3.28
CA THR A 6 -8.21 -9.89 2.98
C THR A 6 -9.26 -10.91 2.50
N LEU A 7 -8.89 -11.86 1.64
CA LEU A 7 -9.81 -12.93 1.24
C LEU A 7 -10.13 -13.86 2.42
N PHE A 8 -9.13 -14.19 3.24
CA PHE A 8 -9.33 -14.95 4.46
C PHE A 8 -10.26 -14.22 5.44
N SER A 9 -10.11 -12.91 5.64
CA SER A 9 -10.97 -12.14 6.53
C SER A 9 -12.43 -12.15 6.05
N VAL A 10 -12.67 -12.01 4.74
CA VAL A 10 -14.02 -12.10 4.14
C VAL A 10 -14.59 -13.51 4.32
N ALA A 11 -13.82 -14.55 3.97
CA ALA A 11 -14.27 -15.94 4.08
C ALA A 11 -14.52 -16.37 5.54
N ALA A 12 -13.63 -16.02 6.46
CA ALA A 12 -13.79 -16.30 7.89
C ALA A 12 -15.00 -15.55 8.47
N THR A 13 -15.25 -14.31 8.02
CA THR A 13 -16.44 -13.55 8.42
C THR A 13 -17.72 -14.17 7.86
N ALA A 14 -17.71 -14.62 6.60
CA ALA A 14 -18.84 -15.34 6.00
C ALA A 14 -19.17 -16.60 6.81
N ALA A 15 -18.16 -17.44 7.09
CA ALA A 15 -18.34 -18.65 7.90
C ALA A 15 -18.80 -18.35 9.34
N TRP A 16 -18.35 -17.24 9.92
CA TRP A 16 -18.77 -16.78 11.24
C TRP A 16 -20.24 -16.31 11.24
N VAL A 17 -20.67 -15.57 10.21
CA VAL A 17 -22.08 -15.17 10.02
C VAL A 17 -22.97 -16.38 9.77
N ASP A 18 -22.51 -17.36 8.96
CA ASP A 18 -23.24 -18.61 8.70
C ASP A 18 -23.50 -19.40 9.99
N LYS A 19 -22.53 -19.47 10.91
CA LYS A 19 -22.68 -20.13 12.22
C LYS A 19 -23.63 -19.43 13.19
N HIS A 20 -23.97 -18.17 12.97
CA HIS A 20 -24.96 -17.47 13.81
C HIS A 20 -26.41 -17.84 13.48
N GLN A 21 -26.65 -18.47 12.32
CA GLN A 21 -27.97 -18.87 11.90
C GLN A 21 -28.44 -20.11 12.70
N GLY A 22 -29.60 -20.02 13.37
CA GLY A 22 -30.24 -21.17 14.03
C GLY A 22 -30.13 -21.23 15.56
N ARG A 23 -29.51 -20.24 16.22
CA ARG A 23 -29.59 -20.11 17.69
C ARG A 23 -30.93 -19.47 18.08
N ASN A 24 -32.00 -20.26 18.06
CA ASN A 24 -33.22 -19.92 18.77
C ASN A 24 -32.94 -19.80 20.27
N GLU A 25 -33.64 -18.87 20.92
CA GLU A 25 -33.43 -18.24 22.24
C GLU A 25 -33.24 -19.17 23.49
N ARG A 26 -33.14 -20.49 23.34
CA ARG A 26 -33.22 -21.44 24.48
C ARG A 26 -31.95 -22.21 24.84
N ALA A 27 -30.88 -22.12 24.06
CA ALA A 27 -29.60 -22.73 24.44
C ALA A 27 -28.64 -21.66 24.99
N LEU A 28 -28.14 -21.89 26.22
CA LEU A 28 -27.04 -21.19 26.90
C LEU A 28 -25.72 -21.30 26.09
N ALA A 29 -25.74 -20.87 24.84
CA ALA A 29 -24.72 -21.19 23.86
C ALA A 29 -23.55 -20.24 24.01
N SER A 30 -22.38 -20.81 24.31
CA SER A 30 -21.08 -20.15 24.34
C SER A 30 -20.94 -19.15 23.18
N PRO A 31 -20.40 -17.94 23.42
CA PRO A 31 -20.24 -16.92 22.38
C PRO A 31 -19.52 -17.52 21.18
N VAL A 32 -20.07 -17.33 19.97
CA VAL A 32 -19.40 -17.77 18.74
C VAL A 32 -18.09 -16.99 18.65
N SER A 33 -16.98 -17.72 18.67
CA SER A 33 -15.65 -17.11 18.68
C SER A 33 -15.45 -16.19 17.48
N THR A 34 -15.09 -14.93 17.76
CA THR A 34 -14.67 -13.95 16.76
C THR A 34 -13.20 -14.09 16.39
N LEU A 35 -12.48 -15.07 16.94
CA LEU A 35 -11.02 -15.15 16.84
C LEU A 35 -10.53 -15.22 15.40
N LEU A 36 -11.05 -16.15 14.59
CA LEU A 36 -10.59 -16.32 13.20
C LEU A 36 -10.90 -15.11 12.29
N PRO A 37 -12.15 -14.61 12.20
CA PRO A 37 -12.40 -13.40 11.40
C PRO A 37 -11.68 -12.18 11.97
N GLY A 38 -11.54 -12.09 13.29
CA GLY A 38 -10.81 -11.03 13.97
C GLY A 38 -9.32 -11.00 13.65
N LEU A 39 -8.64 -12.15 13.71
CA LEU A 39 -7.24 -12.28 13.30
C LEU A 39 -7.06 -11.97 11.81
N GLY A 40 -8.00 -12.41 10.97
CA GLY A 40 -8.00 -12.08 9.54
C GLY A 40 -8.09 -10.58 9.28
N ILE A 41 -9.05 -9.91 9.92
CA ILE A 41 -9.24 -8.44 9.83
C ILE A 41 -7.99 -7.72 10.36
N THR A 42 -7.49 -8.12 11.53
CA THR A 42 -6.30 -7.52 12.16
C THR A 42 -5.08 -7.65 11.25
N GLY A 43 -4.82 -8.86 10.73
CA GLY A 43 -3.73 -9.12 9.81
C GLY A 43 -3.87 -8.33 8.50
N ALA A 44 -5.07 -8.24 7.95
CA ALA A 44 -5.31 -7.44 6.75
C ALA A 44 -5.00 -5.94 6.99
N CYS A 45 -5.52 -5.36 8.08
CA CYS A 45 -5.29 -3.96 8.45
C CYS A 45 -3.82 -3.64 8.78
N LEU A 46 -3.08 -4.58 9.37
CA LEU A 46 -1.65 -4.43 9.65
C LEU A 46 -0.77 -4.59 8.40
N THR A 47 -1.28 -5.19 7.33
CA THR A 47 -0.48 -5.41 6.11
C THR A 47 -0.67 -4.33 5.06
N ARG A 48 -1.87 -3.74 4.90
CA ARG A 48 -2.06 -2.56 4.05
C ARG A 48 -3.25 -1.67 4.41
N TYR A 49 -3.17 -0.43 3.94
CA TYR A 49 -4.17 0.62 4.15
C TYR A 49 -5.52 0.36 3.47
N GLU A 50 -5.57 -0.33 2.33
CA GLU A 50 -6.81 -0.65 1.62
C GLU A 50 -7.72 -1.60 2.43
N ALA A 51 -7.17 -2.32 3.41
CA ALA A 51 -7.94 -3.20 4.27
C ALA A 51 -8.88 -2.45 5.24
N TRP A 52 -8.61 -1.18 5.56
CA TRP A 52 -9.46 -0.37 6.43
C TRP A 52 -10.86 -0.12 5.83
N PRO A 53 -10.99 0.46 4.61
CA PRO A 53 -12.30 0.63 4.00
C PRO A 53 -12.99 -0.72 3.72
N ILE A 54 -12.24 -1.76 3.33
CA ILE A 54 -12.78 -3.13 3.16
C ILE A 54 -13.38 -3.63 4.46
N THR A 55 -12.69 -3.46 5.59
CA THR A 55 -13.17 -3.89 6.91
C THR A 55 -14.44 -3.15 7.31
N GLY A 56 -14.50 -1.83 7.12
CA GLY A 56 -15.71 -1.05 7.42
C GLY A 56 -16.92 -1.56 6.64
N VAL A 57 -16.78 -1.77 5.33
CA VAL A 57 -17.86 -2.30 4.48
C VAL A 57 -18.16 -3.76 4.82
N LEU A 58 -17.16 -4.59 5.13
CA LEU A 58 -17.33 -5.99 5.53
C LEU A 58 -18.17 -6.11 6.81
N LEU A 59 -17.89 -5.29 7.82
CA LEU A 59 -18.65 -5.28 9.08
C LEU A 59 -20.10 -4.83 8.85
N ALA A 60 -20.31 -3.78 8.03
CA ALA A 60 -21.65 -3.32 7.67
C ALA A 60 -22.44 -4.39 6.88
N LEU A 61 -21.81 -5.05 5.92
CA LEU A 61 -22.43 -6.13 5.16
C LEU A 61 -22.71 -7.36 6.05
N ALA A 62 -21.78 -7.73 6.94
CA ALA A 62 -22.00 -8.81 7.90
C ALA A 62 -23.21 -8.54 8.79
N PHE A 63 -23.33 -7.32 9.31
CA PHE A 63 -24.51 -6.88 10.06
C PHE A 63 -25.81 -7.06 9.26
N THR A 64 -25.85 -6.53 8.03
CA THR A 64 -27.06 -6.63 7.19
C THR A 64 -27.41 -8.08 6.82
N VAL A 65 -26.41 -8.94 6.58
CA VAL A 65 -26.62 -10.37 6.32
C VAL A 65 -27.20 -11.08 7.55
N MET A 66 -26.71 -10.78 8.75
CA MET A 66 -27.25 -11.34 10.00
C MET A 66 -28.73 -10.95 10.20
N VAL A 67 -29.05 -9.66 10.06
CA VAL A 67 -30.44 -9.16 10.16
C VAL A 67 -31.33 -9.81 9.10
N ARG A 68 -30.85 -9.88 7.84
CA ARG A 68 -31.60 -10.51 6.74
C ARG A 68 -31.90 -11.98 6.98
N ARG A 69 -31.05 -12.69 7.73
CA ARG A 69 -31.23 -14.09 8.11
C ARG A 69 -32.14 -14.30 9.32
N GLY A 70 -32.70 -13.22 9.88
CA GLY A 70 -33.68 -13.28 10.96
C GLY A 70 -33.09 -13.12 12.36
N ASN A 71 -31.79 -12.79 12.48
CA ASN A 71 -31.23 -12.44 13.77
C ASN A 71 -31.83 -11.12 14.27
N ARG A 72 -32.02 -11.00 15.58
CA ARG A 72 -32.44 -9.74 16.19
C ARG A 72 -31.40 -8.66 15.93
N TRP A 73 -31.87 -7.43 15.75
CA TRP A 73 -31.03 -6.28 15.43
C TRP A 73 -29.98 -6.03 16.53
N ASP A 74 -30.40 -6.07 17.80
CA ASP A 74 -29.51 -5.87 18.96
C ASP A 74 -28.41 -6.94 19.05
N ASP A 75 -28.78 -8.21 18.84
CA ASP A 75 -27.82 -9.32 18.90
C ASP A 75 -26.81 -9.25 17.74
N SER A 76 -27.29 -8.85 16.56
CA SER A 76 -26.43 -8.60 15.40
C SER A 76 -25.47 -7.45 15.68
N LEU A 77 -25.96 -6.36 16.26
CA LEU A 77 -25.14 -5.19 16.59
C LEU A 77 -24.07 -5.53 17.63
N ARG A 78 -24.43 -6.22 18.71
CA ARG A 78 -23.47 -6.68 19.74
C ARG A 78 -22.41 -7.61 19.15
N SER A 79 -22.81 -8.52 18.26
CA SER A 79 -21.89 -9.47 17.63
C SER A 79 -20.90 -8.75 16.72
N ILE A 80 -21.37 -7.78 15.94
CA ILE A 80 -20.52 -6.95 15.08
C ILE A 80 -19.63 -6.02 15.89
N ALA A 81 -20.14 -5.43 16.99
CA ALA A 81 -19.34 -4.61 17.90
C ALA A 81 -18.16 -5.39 18.49
N ARG A 82 -18.37 -6.66 18.88
CA ARG A 82 -17.28 -7.55 19.33
C ARG A 82 -16.26 -7.81 18.22
N LEU A 83 -16.71 -8.02 16.98
CA LEU A 83 -15.81 -8.20 15.84
C LEU A 83 -15.04 -6.90 15.50
N ALA A 84 -15.67 -5.74 15.70
CA ALA A 84 -15.08 -4.42 15.48
C ALA A 84 -13.99 -4.04 16.50
N LEU A 85 -13.83 -4.79 17.60
CA LEU A 85 -12.70 -4.62 18.51
C LEU A 85 -11.36 -5.06 17.89
N TRP A 86 -11.37 -5.93 16.88
CA TRP A 86 -10.15 -6.44 16.25
C TRP A 86 -9.40 -5.38 15.43
N PRO A 87 -10.06 -4.54 14.61
CA PRO A 87 -9.43 -3.34 14.06
C PRO A 87 -8.76 -2.45 15.10
N VAL A 88 -9.32 -2.32 16.32
CA VAL A 88 -8.71 -1.55 17.41
C VAL A 88 -7.39 -2.19 17.86
N VAL A 89 -7.30 -3.52 17.89
CA VAL A 89 -6.03 -4.24 18.11
C VAL A 89 -5.02 -3.90 17.04
N ALA A 90 -5.42 -3.83 15.76
CA ALA A 90 -4.52 -3.41 14.68
C ALA A 90 -4.01 -1.97 14.88
N ILE A 91 -4.88 -1.03 15.28
CA ILE A 91 -4.47 0.34 15.63
C ILE A 91 -3.44 0.30 16.77
N ALA A 92 -3.72 -0.41 17.86
CA ALA A 92 -2.83 -0.47 19.02
C ALA A 92 -1.45 -1.05 18.64
N VAL A 93 -1.42 -2.16 17.89
CA VAL A 93 -0.16 -2.78 17.43
C VAL A 93 0.60 -1.82 16.51
N PHE A 94 -0.08 -1.18 15.55
CA PHE A 94 0.53 -0.19 14.66
C PHE A 94 1.12 0.99 15.43
N SER A 95 0.35 1.58 16.35
CA SER A 95 0.76 2.74 17.15
C SER A 95 1.93 2.41 18.08
N LEU A 96 1.94 1.23 18.71
CA LEU A 96 3.07 0.76 19.52
C LEU A 96 4.33 0.57 18.67
N ASN A 97 4.18 -0.05 17.49
CA ASN A 97 5.29 -0.22 16.56
C ASN A 97 5.82 1.13 16.04
N SER A 98 4.92 2.05 15.68
CA SER A 98 5.29 3.42 15.28
C SER A 98 6.05 4.14 16.40
N ARG A 99 5.56 4.07 17.64
CA ARG A 99 6.21 4.71 18.79
C ARG A 99 7.59 4.13 19.08
N TRP A 100 7.77 2.82 18.87
CA TRP A 100 9.03 2.12 19.07
C TRP A 100 10.06 2.44 17.97
N VAL A 101 9.64 2.39 16.71
CA VAL A 101 10.52 2.51 15.55
C VAL A 101 10.80 3.97 15.17
N VAL A 102 9.76 4.80 15.14
CA VAL A 102 9.84 6.19 14.65
C VAL A 102 9.90 7.20 15.80
N GLY A 103 9.49 6.80 17.01
CA GLY A 103 9.38 7.71 18.14
C GLY A 103 8.08 8.53 18.18
N SER A 104 7.24 8.43 17.14
CA SER A 104 5.93 9.09 17.05
C SER A 104 4.79 8.07 17.06
N TRP A 105 3.65 8.44 17.63
CA TRP A 105 2.44 7.59 17.60
C TRP A 105 1.78 7.54 16.22
N PHE A 106 1.90 8.64 15.47
CA PHE A 106 1.40 8.81 14.12
C PHE A 106 2.40 9.65 13.32
N VAL A 107 2.61 9.28 12.06
CA VAL A 107 3.44 10.05 11.13
C VAL A 107 2.56 11.13 10.49
N PRO A 108 2.87 12.42 10.65
CA PRO A 108 2.10 13.51 10.03
C PRO A 108 2.17 13.43 8.49
N GLY A 109 1.09 13.85 7.82
CA GLY A 109 0.82 13.56 6.41
C GLY A 109 1.47 14.48 5.37
N ASP A 110 2.54 15.20 5.70
CA ASP A 110 3.04 16.33 4.87
C ASP A 110 4.11 15.93 3.83
N PHE A 111 4.16 14.67 3.41
CA PHE A 111 5.23 14.14 2.57
C PHE A 111 4.99 14.26 1.05
N PHE A 112 3.92 14.92 0.62
CA PHE A 112 3.47 14.82 -0.76
C PHE A 112 3.24 16.16 -1.46
N VAL A 113 3.81 16.31 -2.66
CA VAL A 113 3.60 17.45 -3.57
C VAL A 113 2.62 17.03 -4.67
N PRO A 114 1.46 17.69 -4.85
CA PRO A 114 0.48 17.34 -5.88
C PRO A 114 1.03 17.33 -7.31
N GLU A 115 1.24 16.13 -7.87
CA GLU A 115 1.71 15.91 -9.24
C GLU A 115 0.55 15.64 -10.22
N ASN A 116 -0.49 14.96 -9.75
CA ASN A 116 -1.66 14.60 -10.56
C ASN A 116 -2.65 15.77 -10.61
N LYS A 117 -2.26 16.82 -11.33
CA LYS A 117 -3.05 18.06 -11.47
C LYS A 117 -4.41 17.82 -12.10
N GLU A 118 -4.57 16.78 -12.91
CA GLU A 118 -5.82 16.45 -13.59
C GLU A 118 -6.89 15.95 -12.62
N ALA A 119 -6.50 15.12 -11.64
CA ALA A 119 -7.42 14.54 -10.65
C ALA A 119 -7.57 15.39 -9.39
N LEU A 120 -6.69 16.37 -9.16
CA LEU A 120 -6.71 17.23 -7.98
C LEU A 120 -8.06 17.95 -7.84
N GLY A 121 -8.82 17.63 -6.78
CA GLY A 121 -10.17 18.16 -6.53
C GLY A 121 -11.26 17.58 -7.45
N HIS A 122 -10.95 16.60 -8.30
CA HIS A 122 -11.84 16.06 -9.33
C HIS A 122 -12.08 14.54 -9.15
N PRO A 123 -13.00 14.10 -8.27
CA PRO A 123 -13.18 12.69 -7.94
C PRO A 123 -13.64 11.81 -9.11
N LEU A 124 -14.37 12.37 -10.08
CA LEU A 124 -14.76 11.63 -11.29
C LEU A 124 -13.57 11.35 -12.21
N VAL A 125 -12.58 12.25 -12.25
CA VAL A 125 -11.32 12.03 -12.98
C VAL A 125 -10.49 10.97 -12.27
N ALA A 126 -10.38 11.04 -10.94
CA ALA A 126 -9.75 10.00 -10.12
C ALA A 126 -10.37 8.61 -10.35
N TRP A 127 -11.70 8.52 -10.38
CA TRP A 127 -12.41 7.28 -10.70
C TRP A 127 -12.10 6.76 -12.11
N ARG A 128 -12.05 7.65 -13.11
CA ARG A 128 -11.69 7.28 -14.48
C ARG A 128 -10.26 6.73 -14.55
N GLN A 129 -9.30 7.41 -13.93
CA GLN A 129 -7.90 6.96 -13.87
C GLN A 129 -7.78 5.58 -13.20
N LEU A 130 -8.48 5.37 -12.07
CA LEU A 130 -8.57 4.07 -11.42
C LEU A 130 -9.09 2.97 -12.36
N ARG A 131 -10.17 3.25 -13.09
CA ARG A 131 -10.75 2.30 -14.05
C ARG A 131 -9.77 1.98 -15.19
N GLU A 132 -9.08 3.00 -15.70
CA GLU A 132 -8.07 2.84 -16.75
C GLU A 132 -6.90 1.97 -16.27
N GLY A 133 -6.39 2.22 -15.06
CA GLY A 133 -5.34 1.39 -14.45
C GLY A 133 -5.77 -0.05 -14.23
N LEU A 134 -7.01 -0.27 -13.77
CA LEU A 134 -7.59 -1.61 -13.65
C LEU A 134 -7.68 -2.34 -15.00
N THR A 135 -8.13 -1.67 -16.06
CA THR A 135 -8.16 -2.23 -17.43
C THR A 135 -6.74 -2.51 -17.94
N LEU A 136 -5.77 -1.63 -17.70
CA LEU A 136 -4.38 -1.84 -18.09
C LEU A 136 -3.76 -3.06 -17.41
N LEU A 137 -4.14 -3.35 -16.16
CA LEU A 137 -3.63 -4.51 -15.42
C LEU A 137 -4.28 -5.83 -15.84
N ALA A 138 -5.60 -5.84 -15.99
CA ALA A 138 -6.39 -7.07 -16.04
C ALA A 138 -7.07 -7.31 -17.39
N GLY A 139 -6.86 -6.41 -18.35
CA GLY A 139 -7.67 -6.35 -19.55
C GLY A 139 -9.07 -5.83 -19.29
N ASP A 140 -9.91 -5.91 -20.31
CA ASP A 140 -11.26 -5.38 -20.34
C ASP A 140 -12.28 -6.41 -19.83
N THR A 141 -11.97 -7.69 -19.98
CA THR A 141 -12.89 -8.80 -19.67
C THR A 141 -13.04 -8.99 -18.17
N LEU A 142 -11.95 -9.00 -17.39
CA LEU A 142 -12.03 -9.28 -15.95
C LEU A 142 -12.83 -8.23 -15.19
N PRO A 143 -12.63 -6.90 -15.39
CA PRO A 143 -13.42 -5.90 -14.69
C PRO A 143 -14.91 -5.99 -15.03
N LYS A 144 -15.25 -6.19 -16.31
CA LYS A 144 -16.64 -6.41 -16.76
C LYS A 144 -17.27 -7.64 -16.11
N ALA A 145 -16.55 -8.76 -16.10
CA ALA A 145 -17.00 -9.99 -15.43
C ALA A 145 -17.17 -9.77 -13.92
N GLY A 146 -16.29 -8.99 -13.29
CA GLY A 146 -16.41 -8.59 -11.89
C GLY A 146 -17.67 -7.79 -11.60
N TYR A 147 -18.01 -6.80 -12.43
CA TYR A 147 -19.24 -6.02 -12.30
C TYR A 147 -20.51 -6.86 -12.51
N VAL A 148 -20.52 -7.72 -13.53
CA VAL A 148 -21.63 -8.67 -13.75
C VAL A 148 -21.77 -9.61 -12.56
N GLY A 149 -20.65 -10.15 -12.05
CA GLY A 149 -20.63 -11.00 -10.88
C GLY A 149 -21.14 -10.30 -9.62
N ALA A 150 -20.77 -9.04 -9.41
CA ALA A 150 -21.29 -8.22 -8.33
C ALA A 150 -22.80 -8.02 -8.40
N ALA A 151 -23.33 -7.74 -9.60
CA ALA A 151 -24.77 -7.62 -9.83
C ALA A 151 -25.50 -8.94 -9.56
N LEU A 152 -24.94 -10.07 -9.99
CA LEU A 152 -25.50 -11.41 -9.73
C LEU A 152 -25.47 -11.78 -8.24
N VAL A 153 -24.39 -11.44 -7.53
CA VAL A 153 -24.28 -11.63 -6.08
C VAL A 153 -25.30 -10.78 -5.33
N ALA A 154 -25.45 -9.50 -5.70
CA ALA A 154 -26.48 -8.64 -5.13
C ALA A 154 -27.89 -9.19 -5.39
N TRP A 155 -28.18 -9.63 -6.63
CA TRP A 155 -29.44 -10.27 -6.97
C TRP A 155 -29.69 -11.57 -6.17
N ALA A 156 -28.67 -12.42 -6.04
CA ALA A 156 -28.75 -13.64 -5.24
C ALA A 156 -29.00 -13.33 -3.76
N TRP A 157 -28.40 -12.27 -3.22
CA TRP A 157 -28.67 -11.77 -1.88
C TRP A 157 -30.15 -11.42 -1.74
N PHE A 158 -30.75 -10.66 -2.67
CA PHE A 158 -32.17 -10.32 -2.66
C PHE A 158 -33.10 -11.54 -2.79
N ARG A 159 -32.70 -12.57 -3.55
CA ARG A 159 -33.53 -13.75 -3.82
C ARG A 159 -33.41 -14.87 -2.78
N SER A 160 -32.27 -15.02 -2.11
CA SER A 160 -32.01 -16.14 -1.19
C SER A 160 -31.33 -15.68 0.09
N ARG A 161 -31.95 -15.99 1.24
CA ARG A 161 -31.35 -15.76 2.56
C ARG A 161 -30.15 -16.67 2.82
N GLU A 162 -30.17 -17.88 2.26
CA GLU A 162 -29.09 -18.86 2.41
C GLU A 162 -27.81 -18.35 1.75
N ARG A 163 -27.91 -17.73 0.57
CA ARG A 163 -26.78 -17.20 -0.19
C ARG A 163 -26.34 -15.80 0.22
N ALA A 164 -26.96 -15.22 1.25
CA ALA A 164 -26.73 -13.82 1.63
C ALA A 164 -25.26 -13.54 2.03
N SER A 165 -24.52 -14.53 2.56
CA SER A 165 -23.10 -14.36 2.92
C SER A 165 -22.18 -14.10 1.72
N LEU A 166 -22.58 -14.44 0.49
CA LEU A 166 -21.81 -14.07 -0.71
C LEU A 166 -21.72 -12.56 -0.91
N ALA A 167 -22.68 -11.79 -0.39
CA ALA A 167 -22.65 -10.33 -0.46
C ALA A 167 -21.41 -9.74 0.24
N LEU A 168 -20.80 -10.44 1.19
CA LEU A 168 -19.59 -9.98 1.88
C LEU A 168 -18.41 -9.77 0.92
N LEU A 169 -18.37 -10.45 -0.23
CA LEU A 169 -17.35 -10.24 -1.26
C LEU A 169 -17.42 -8.84 -1.89
N LEU A 170 -18.58 -8.17 -1.83
CA LEU A 170 -18.73 -6.79 -2.30
C LEU A 170 -17.86 -5.81 -1.49
N ALA A 171 -17.48 -6.17 -0.25
CA ALA A 171 -16.59 -5.37 0.57
C ALA A 171 -15.21 -5.15 -0.09
N LEU A 172 -14.76 -6.07 -0.96
CA LEU A 172 -13.46 -5.95 -1.63
C LEU A 172 -13.38 -4.73 -2.55
N PHE A 173 -14.51 -4.25 -3.10
CA PHE A 173 -14.53 -3.02 -3.91
C PHE A 173 -14.27 -1.76 -3.09
N ALA A 174 -14.42 -1.81 -1.76
CA ALA A 174 -14.08 -0.67 -0.89
C ALA A 174 -12.58 -0.35 -0.94
N ALA A 175 -11.73 -1.26 -1.44
CA ALA A 175 -10.33 -0.97 -1.75
C ALA A 175 -10.16 0.24 -2.68
N ALA A 176 -11.15 0.56 -3.52
CA ALA A 176 -11.13 1.72 -4.41
C ALA A 176 -11.14 3.07 -3.67
N ALA A 177 -11.63 3.11 -2.41
CA ALA A 177 -11.76 4.36 -1.68
C ALA A 177 -10.42 5.07 -1.49
N LEU A 178 -9.35 4.30 -1.23
CA LEU A 178 -8.02 4.85 -1.00
C LEU A 178 -7.41 5.49 -2.27
N PRO A 179 -7.26 4.80 -3.41
CA PRO A 179 -6.76 5.43 -4.63
C PRO A 179 -7.62 6.59 -5.13
N ILE A 180 -8.96 6.50 -5.04
CA ILE A 180 -9.82 7.63 -5.41
C ILE A 180 -9.51 8.85 -4.54
N SER A 181 -9.42 8.67 -3.22
CA SER A 181 -9.05 9.74 -2.29
C SER A 181 -7.66 10.30 -2.59
N ALA A 182 -6.68 9.41 -2.82
CA ALA A 182 -5.30 9.79 -3.10
C ALA A 182 -5.20 10.62 -4.39
N TYR A 183 -5.77 10.13 -5.50
CA TYR A 183 -5.77 10.85 -6.78
C TYR A 183 -6.52 12.18 -6.68
N THR A 184 -7.62 12.23 -5.91
CA THR A 184 -8.35 13.48 -5.66
C THR A 184 -7.51 14.51 -4.87
N GLN A 185 -6.57 14.04 -4.06
CA GLN A 185 -5.59 14.89 -3.35
C GLN A 185 -4.35 15.20 -4.21
N GLY A 186 -4.33 14.76 -5.47
CA GLY A 186 -3.25 15.00 -6.41
C GLY A 186 -2.12 13.98 -6.35
N HIS A 187 -2.27 12.86 -5.63
CA HIS A 187 -1.25 11.79 -5.64
C HIS A 187 -1.00 11.28 -7.07
N PRO A 188 0.27 10.98 -7.42
CA PRO A 188 0.61 10.45 -8.72
C PRO A 188 -0.17 9.17 -8.98
N PHE A 189 -0.59 9.01 -10.22
CA PHE A 189 -1.16 7.76 -10.70
C PHE A 189 -0.13 6.64 -10.55
N ARG A 190 -0.48 5.58 -9.81
CA ARG A 190 0.36 4.39 -9.61
C ARG A 190 -0.50 3.16 -9.80
N ILE A 191 -0.16 2.35 -10.79
CA ILE A 191 -0.97 1.20 -11.20
C ILE A 191 -1.04 0.13 -10.11
N ARG A 192 -0.05 0.11 -9.20
CA ARG A 192 -0.05 -0.80 -8.05
C ARG A 192 -1.25 -0.62 -7.11
N TYR A 193 -1.90 0.55 -7.12
CA TYR A 193 -3.10 0.80 -6.32
C TYR A 193 -4.35 0.09 -6.88
N ASP A 194 -4.31 -0.36 -8.13
CA ASP A 194 -5.43 -1.06 -8.78
C ASP A 194 -5.40 -2.58 -8.56
N VAL A 195 -4.26 -3.13 -8.12
CA VAL A 195 -4.08 -4.58 -7.90
C VAL A 195 -5.11 -5.16 -6.91
N PRO A 196 -5.47 -4.52 -5.77
CA PRO A 196 -6.57 -4.99 -4.93
C PRO A 196 -7.91 -5.13 -5.67
N LEU A 197 -8.19 -4.26 -6.64
CA LEU A 197 -9.42 -4.31 -7.43
C LEU A 197 -9.42 -5.45 -8.45
N VAL A 198 -8.26 -5.83 -8.99
CA VAL A 198 -8.12 -7.06 -9.80
C VAL A 198 -8.61 -8.27 -8.98
N ILE A 199 -8.20 -8.37 -7.72
CA ILE A 199 -8.63 -9.45 -6.80
C ILE A 199 -10.13 -9.35 -6.49
N ALA A 200 -10.65 -8.13 -6.29
CA ALA A 200 -12.09 -7.91 -6.08
C ALA A 200 -12.91 -8.39 -7.29
N CYS A 201 -12.51 -7.98 -8.50
CA CYS A 201 -13.16 -8.39 -9.75
C CYS A 201 -13.09 -9.90 -9.96
N ALA A 202 -11.93 -10.53 -9.77
CA ALA A 202 -11.79 -11.98 -9.87
C ALA A 202 -12.69 -12.72 -8.87
N SER A 203 -12.72 -12.27 -7.62
CA SER A 203 -13.52 -12.90 -6.56
C SER A 203 -15.02 -12.79 -6.84
N LEU A 204 -15.48 -11.63 -7.33
CA LEU A 204 -16.89 -11.41 -7.65
C LEU A 204 -17.30 -12.06 -8.96
N ALA A 205 -16.42 -12.13 -9.96
CA ALA A 205 -16.66 -12.92 -11.17
C ALA A 205 -16.86 -14.40 -10.80
N ALA A 206 -15.99 -14.96 -9.97
CA ALA A 206 -16.12 -16.33 -9.46
C ALA A 206 -17.41 -16.55 -8.66
N ALA A 207 -17.79 -15.61 -7.79
CA ALA A 207 -19.04 -15.68 -7.04
C ALA A 207 -20.27 -15.58 -7.94
N GLY A 208 -20.22 -14.72 -8.98
CA GLY A 208 -21.24 -14.60 -10.02
C GLY A 208 -21.46 -15.91 -10.76
N ILE A 209 -20.37 -16.57 -11.16
CA ILE A 209 -20.41 -17.91 -11.76
C ILE A 209 -20.97 -18.93 -10.74
N ALA A 210 -20.59 -18.86 -9.46
CA ALA A 210 -21.10 -19.78 -8.45
C ALA A 210 -22.62 -19.67 -8.25
N VAL A 211 -23.20 -18.47 -8.38
CA VAL A 211 -24.67 -18.29 -8.27
C VAL A 211 -25.42 -18.54 -9.57
N SER A 212 -24.72 -18.68 -10.71
CA SER A 212 -25.33 -19.01 -11.99
C SER A 212 -25.84 -20.46 -12.03
N TRP A 213 -26.54 -20.79 -13.12
CA TRP A 213 -27.02 -22.15 -13.37
C TRP A 213 -25.86 -23.15 -13.33
N THR A 214 -26.06 -24.27 -12.62
CA THR A 214 -25.04 -25.29 -12.34
C THR A 214 -24.37 -25.83 -13.59
N LEU A 215 -25.12 -26.03 -14.68
CA LEU A 215 -24.60 -26.53 -15.95
C LEU A 215 -23.67 -25.53 -16.66
N LEU A 216 -23.84 -24.22 -16.41
CA LEU A 216 -23.05 -23.18 -17.05
C LEU A 216 -21.77 -22.83 -16.29
N ARG A 217 -21.58 -23.33 -15.07
CA ARG A 217 -20.47 -22.90 -14.20
C ARG A 217 -19.10 -23.21 -14.81
N ILE A 218 -18.90 -24.45 -15.25
CA ILE A 218 -17.63 -24.90 -15.84
C ILE A 218 -17.37 -24.17 -17.18
N PRO A 219 -18.32 -24.14 -18.14
CA PRO A 219 -18.14 -23.38 -19.38
C PRO A 219 -17.81 -21.90 -19.16
N LEU A 220 -18.53 -21.22 -18.27
CA LEU A 220 -18.30 -19.80 -17.99
C LEU A 220 -16.94 -19.56 -17.34
N ALA A 221 -16.52 -20.43 -16.40
CA ALA A 221 -15.21 -20.33 -15.77
C ALA A 221 -14.07 -20.55 -16.78
N LEU A 222 -14.19 -21.55 -17.66
CA LEU A 222 -13.22 -21.80 -18.73
C LEU A 222 -13.15 -20.64 -19.71
N LEU A 223 -14.31 -20.14 -20.17
CA LEU A 223 -14.38 -19.00 -21.09
C LEU A 223 -13.72 -17.76 -20.48
N LEU A 224 -14.05 -17.43 -19.22
CA LEU A 224 -13.45 -16.30 -18.52
C LEU A 224 -11.93 -16.48 -18.41
N LEU A 225 -11.45 -17.68 -18.03
CA LEU A 225 -10.03 -17.96 -17.91
C LEU A 225 -9.30 -17.76 -19.24
N VAL A 226 -9.84 -18.30 -20.35
CA VAL A 226 -9.24 -18.13 -21.69
C VAL A 226 -9.16 -16.67 -22.09
N LEU A 227 -10.22 -15.89 -21.88
CA LEU A 227 -10.25 -14.48 -22.24
C LEU A 227 -9.27 -13.65 -21.38
N VAL A 228 -9.22 -13.90 -20.07
CA VAL A 228 -8.31 -13.19 -19.15
C VAL A 228 -6.85 -13.53 -19.46
N VAL A 229 -6.51 -14.80 -19.69
CA VAL A 229 -5.14 -15.19 -20.08
C VAL A 229 -4.75 -14.59 -21.43
N ARG A 230 -5.70 -14.40 -22.35
CA ARG A 230 -5.43 -13.75 -23.63
C ARG A 230 -5.15 -12.25 -23.49
N GLU A 231 -5.94 -11.54 -22.67
CA GLU A 231 -5.81 -10.08 -22.49
C GLU A 231 -4.67 -9.69 -21.55
N ALA A 232 -4.45 -10.48 -20.50
CA ALA A 232 -3.41 -10.29 -19.50
C ALA A 232 -2.59 -11.58 -19.38
N PRO A 233 -1.70 -11.86 -20.37
CA PRO A 233 -0.93 -13.09 -20.38
C PRO A 233 -0.08 -13.24 -19.11
N PRO A 234 -0.11 -14.43 -18.47
CA PRO A 234 0.71 -14.66 -17.31
C PRO A 234 2.18 -14.48 -17.69
N LEU A 235 2.96 -13.88 -16.77
CA LEU A 235 4.41 -13.66 -16.92
C LEU A 235 4.81 -12.70 -18.05
N ASN A 236 3.92 -11.79 -18.48
CA ASN A 236 4.32 -10.70 -19.37
C ASN A 236 5.32 -9.75 -18.68
N LEU A 237 6.58 -9.77 -19.14
CA LEU A 237 7.64 -8.90 -18.62
C LEU A 237 7.41 -7.42 -18.91
N GLN A 238 6.54 -7.10 -19.87
CA GLN A 238 6.11 -5.75 -20.21
C GLN A 238 4.75 -5.41 -19.58
N ALA A 239 4.25 -6.22 -18.64
CA ALA A 239 3.04 -5.89 -17.92
C ALA A 239 3.24 -4.55 -17.20
N PRO A 240 2.23 -3.65 -17.18
CA PRO A 240 2.38 -2.33 -16.60
C PRO A 240 2.88 -2.32 -15.15
N ILE A 241 2.49 -3.31 -14.33
CA ILE A 241 2.99 -3.46 -12.96
C ILE A 241 4.50 -3.80 -12.90
N VAL A 242 5.00 -4.57 -13.87
CA VAL A 242 6.43 -4.92 -13.99
C VAL A 242 7.20 -3.68 -14.42
N VAL A 243 6.72 -2.95 -15.44
CA VAL A 243 7.33 -1.70 -15.90
C VAL A 243 7.36 -0.66 -14.78
N GLU A 244 6.27 -0.50 -14.02
CA GLU A 244 6.25 0.41 -12.85
C GLU A 244 7.26 -0.04 -11.79
N SER A 245 7.36 -1.34 -11.50
CA SER A 245 8.32 -1.88 -10.53
C SER A 245 9.78 -1.71 -10.97
N GLN A 246 10.03 -1.59 -12.27
CA GLN A 246 11.36 -1.40 -12.86
C GLN A 246 11.73 0.06 -13.06
N ARG A 247 10.85 1.02 -12.75
CA ARG A 247 11.12 2.46 -12.97
C ARG A 247 12.44 2.91 -12.35
N GLU A 248 12.81 2.34 -11.21
CA GLU A 248 14.03 2.70 -10.47
C GLU A 248 15.26 1.85 -10.87
N ALA A 249 15.11 0.82 -11.70
CA ALA A 249 16.20 -0.10 -12.03
C ALA A 249 17.37 0.59 -12.74
N LEU A 250 17.09 1.53 -13.64
CA LEU A 250 18.13 2.32 -14.32
C LEU A 250 18.87 3.24 -13.33
N ASN A 251 18.14 3.86 -12.40
CA ASN A 251 18.73 4.69 -11.35
C ASN A 251 19.61 3.85 -10.42
N MET A 252 19.16 2.65 -10.03
CA MET A 252 19.97 1.73 -9.22
C MET A 252 21.27 1.33 -9.93
N GLU A 253 21.22 1.02 -11.23
CA GLU A 253 22.42 0.70 -12.00
C GLU A 253 23.40 1.89 -12.03
N GLY A 254 22.90 3.09 -12.31
CA GLY A 254 23.72 4.30 -12.31
C GLY A 254 24.34 4.61 -10.94
N ARG A 255 23.62 4.36 -9.85
CA ARG A 255 24.11 4.58 -8.48
C ARG A 255 25.20 3.59 -8.05
N ARG A 256 25.44 2.49 -8.78
CA ARG A 256 26.61 1.63 -8.53
C ARG A 256 27.94 2.37 -8.63
N VAL A 257 28.00 3.43 -9.44
CA VAL A 257 29.19 4.30 -9.53
C VAL A 257 29.44 5.01 -8.20
N ILE A 258 28.39 5.51 -7.55
CA ILE A 258 28.46 6.15 -6.22
C ILE A 258 28.86 5.11 -5.16
N THR A 259 28.26 3.92 -5.20
CA THR A 259 28.58 2.83 -4.28
C THR A 259 30.05 2.44 -4.39
N ALA A 260 30.56 2.19 -5.59
CA ALA A 260 31.96 1.83 -5.81
C ALA A 260 32.92 2.94 -5.36
N TYR A 261 32.54 4.20 -5.56
CA TYR A 261 33.35 5.32 -5.07
C TYR A 261 33.41 5.35 -3.54
N LEU A 262 32.27 5.16 -2.86
CA LEU A 262 32.21 5.08 -1.41
C LEU A 262 33.02 3.92 -0.86
N GLU A 263 32.89 2.71 -1.42
CA GLU A 263 33.66 1.54 -0.99
C GLU A 263 35.18 1.79 -1.07
N ALA A 264 35.64 2.52 -2.07
CA ALA A 264 37.05 2.83 -2.27
C ALA A 264 37.58 4.01 -1.42
N HIS A 265 36.73 4.97 -1.04
CA HIS A 265 37.19 6.26 -0.48
C HIS A 265 36.53 6.66 0.83
N HIS A 266 35.56 5.90 1.34
CA HIS A 266 34.89 6.21 2.59
C HIS A 266 35.87 6.16 3.75
N ASP A 267 35.75 7.14 4.64
CA ASP A 267 36.69 7.42 5.72
C ASP A 267 36.03 7.26 7.11
N GLY A 268 34.92 6.53 7.18
CA GLY A 268 34.17 6.33 8.42
C GLY A 268 33.29 7.51 8.84
N ARG A 269 33.33 8.65 8.13
CA ARG A 269 32.48 9.80 8.45
C ARG A 269 31.03 9.57 7.98
N THR A 270 30.10 10.21 8.67
CA THR A 270 28.66 10.11 8.43
C THR A 270 28.27 10.55 7.02
N ILE A 271 27.33 9.80 6.42
CA ILE A 271 26.76 10.05 5.10
C ILE A 271 25.38 10.69 5.29
N MET A 272 25.22 11.96 4.91
CA MET A 272 23.92 12.61 4.91
C MET A 272 23.14 12.24 3.64
N MET A 273 21.93 11.74 3.81
CA MET A 273 21.08 11.30 2.71
C MET A 273 19.61 11.35 3.12
N SER A 274 18.72 11.79 2.22
CA SER A 274 17.28 11.82 2.48
C SER A 274 16.71 10.38 2.42
N MET A 275 16.15 9.91 3.53
CA MET A 275 15.51 8.59 3.61
C MET A 275 14.21 8.54 2.81
N GLY A 276 13.53 9.69 2.64
CA GLY A 276 12.29 9.77 1.86
C GLY A 276 12.50 9.48 0.38
N SER A 277 13.63 9.96 -0.19
CA SER A 277 13.97 9.80 -1.61
C SER A 277 14.91 8.62 -1.87
N LEU A 278 15.84 8.34 -0.97
CA LEU A 278 16.95 7.40 -1.15
C LEU A 278 16.96 6.27 -0.11
N GLY A 279 15.85 6.03 0.60
CA GLY A 279 15.75 4.96 1.59
C GLY A 279 15.98 3.55 1.03
N HIS A 280 15.55 3.27 -0.20
CA HIS A 280 15.92 2.02 -0.89
C HIS A 280 17.42 1.95 -1.19
N TYR A 281 18.05 3.07 -1.53
CA TYR A 281 19.49 3.11 -1.77
C TYR A 281 20.30 2.96 -0.46
N MET A 282 19.79 3.43 0.70
CA MET A 282 20.37 3.10 2.01
C MET A 282 20.41 1.59 2.24
N HIS A 283 19.34 0.88 1.86
CA HIS A 283 19.28 -0.56 1.96
C HIS A 283 20.32 -1.23 1.05
N ASP A 284 20.47 -0.77 -0.19
CA ASP A 284 21.49 -1.29 -1.11
C ASP A 284 22.91 -1.03 -0.60
N LEU A 285 23.19 0.17 -0.07
CA LEU A 285 24.47 0.48 0.55
C LEU A 285 24.75 -0.39 1.79
N SER A 286 23.72 -0.85 2.51
CA SER A 286 23.91 -1.80 3.61
C SER A 286 24.45 -3.16 3.15
N LEU A 287 24.16 -3.57 1.91
CA LEU A 287 24.77 -4.75 1.29
C LEU A 287 26.25 -4.51 0.93
N ALA A 288 26.63 -3.24 0.72
CA ALA A 288 28.00 -2.77 0.54
C ALA A 288 28.68 -2.38 1.87
N HIS A 289 28.21 -2.93 3.00
CA HIS A 289 28.77 -2.73 4.34
C HIS A 289 28.64 -1.31 4.94
N PHE A 290 27.70 -0.50 4.46
CA PHE A 290 27.31 0.77 5.09
C PHE A 290 26.01 0.57 5.92
N PRO A 291 26.09 0.18 7.20
CA PRO A 291 24.90 0.01 8.03
C PRO A 291 24.11 1.31 8.22
N ILE A 292 22.82 1.19 8.54
CA ILE A 292 21.91 2.36 8.69
C ILE A 292 22.41 3.42 9.69
N LYS A 293 23.20 3.02 10.69
CA LYS A 293 23.79 3.91 11.70
C LYS A 293 24.83 4.89 11.12
N ASP A 294 25.35 4.63 9.93
CA ASP A 294 26.34 5.47 9.27
C ASP A 294 25.69 6.66 8.54
N PHE A 295 24.35 6.68 8.47
CA PHE A 295 23.58 7.70 7.78
C PHE A 295 23.02 8.76 8.72
N LEU A 296 23.01 10.00 8.24
CA LEU A 296 22.25 11.12 8.81
C LEU A 296 21.05 11.43 7.90
N HIS A 297 19.85 11.21 8.41
CA HIS A 297 18.58 11.26 7.69
C HIS A 297 17.44 11.77 8.58
N GLU A 298 16.22 11.91 8.05
CA GLU A 298 15.06 12.51 8.72
C GLU A 298 14.70 11.81 10.05
N GLY A 299 15.03 10.53 10.18
CA GLY A 299 14.81 9.73 11.39
C GLY A 299 15.71 10.11 12.57
N ASN A 300 16.80 10.86 12.34
CA ASN A 300 17.70 11.32 13.41
C ASN A 300 17.19 12.58 14.15
N GLY A 301 16.00 13.08 13.82
CA GLY A 301 15.33 14.15 14.57
C GLY A 301 16.06 15.49 14.50
N GLU A 302 16.39 16.06 15.67
CA GLU A 302 16.99 17.40 15.77
C GLU A 302 18.37 17.50 15.06
N ILE A 303 19.17 16.44 15.07
CA ILE A 303 20.49 16.45 14.41
C ILE A 303 20.33 16.66 12.91
N TRP A 304 19.33 16.01 12.29
CA TRP A 304 18.99 16.23 10.89
C TRP A 304 18.55 17.67 10.63
N ARG A 305 17.70 18.23 11.49
CA ARG A 305 17.24 19.63 11.36
C ARG A 305 18.40 20.62 11.41
N PHE A 306 19.38 20.42 12.29
CA PHE A 306 20.59 21.26 12.32
C PHE A 306 21.45 21.08 11.07
N ALA A 307 21.66 19.85 10.62
CA ALA A 307 22.45 19.58 9.41
C ALA A 307 21.80 20.14 8.15
N MET A 308 20.46 20.24 8.10
CA MET A 308 19.74 20.91 7.00
C MET A 308 20.03 22.41 6.90
N LEU A 309 20.43 23.07 7.99
CA LEU A 309 20.86 24.48 7.97
C LEU A 309 22.29 24.63 7.46
N SER A 310 23.19 23.73 7.88
CA SER A 310 24.55 23.64 7.37
C SER A 310 25.06 22.20 7.55
N PRO A 311 25.36 21.48 6.46
CA PRO A 311 25.81 20.09 6.57
C PRO A 311 27.24 20.00 7.13
N ARG A 312 28.02 21.09 7.02
CA ARG A 312 29.41 21.15 7.47
C ARG A 312 29.51 20.96 8.98
N GLY A 313 30.32 19.99 9.42
CA GLY A 313 30.47 19.64 10.83
C GLY A 313 29.50 18.56 11.32
N HIS A 314 28.47 18.24 10.53
CA HIS A 314 27.51 17.17 10.84
C HIS A 314 27.67 15.94 9.95
N ALA A 315 28.12 16.12 8.71
CA ALA A 315 28.35 15.03 7.76
C ALA A 315 29.70 15.16 7.05
N GLY A 316 30.32 14.00 6.75
CA GLY A 316 31.53 13.93 5.91
C GLY A 316 31.23 13.70 4.44
N TRP A 317 30.04 13.17 4.14
CA TRP A 317 29.58 12.82 2.80
C TRP A 317 28.13 13.24 2.63
N LEU A 318 27.75 13.67 1.43
CA LEU A 318 26.35 13.97 1.07
C LEU A 318 25.98 13.16 -0.18
N ILE A 319 24.83 12.52 -0.17
CA ILE A 319 24.22 11.93 -1.37
C ILE A 319 22.91 12.66 -1.62
N ILE A 320 22.82 13.32 -2.76
CA ILE A 320 21.71 14.22 -3.11
C ILE A 320 21.01 13.69 -4.36
N GLU A 321 19.73 13.34 -4.26
CA GLU A 321 18.90 12.92 -5.41
C GLU A 321 18.32 14.15 -6.12
N GLY A 322 18.70 14.35 -7.38
CA GLY A 322 18.25 15.50 -8.18
C GLY A 322 17.26 15.18 -9.28
N SER A 323 16.98 13.89 -9.56
CA SER A 323 16.19 13.49 -10.72
C SER A 323 14.82 12.89 -10.38
N ALA A 324 14.65 12.29 -9.20
CA ALA A 324 13.35 11.84 -8.73
C ALA A 324 12.47 13.04 -8.31
N GLU A 325 11.30 13.18 -8.95
CA GLU A 325 10.16 13.98 -8.45
C GLU A 325 10.44 15.46 -8.13
N GLY A 326 11.40 16.09 -8.84
CA GLY A 326 11.76 17.50 -8.66
C GLY A 326 12.91 17.76 -7.68
N GLY A 327 13.55 16.69 -7.20
CA GLY A 327 14.66 16.73 -6.25
C GLY A 327 14.18 16.51 -4.82
N ASP A 328 15.05 15.92 -4.00
CA ASP A 328 14.73 15.68 -2.59
C ASP A 328 14.95 16.91 -1.70
N ALA A 329 14.74 16.75 -0.38
CA ALA A 329 14.98 17.83 0.58
C ALA A 329 16.42 18.36 0.52
N LEU A 330 17.41 17.50 0.28
CA LEU A 330 18.81 17.89 0.14
C LEU A 330 19.06 18.61 -1.19
N HIS A 331 18.36 18.24 -2.26
CA HIS A 331 18.43 18.92 -3.54
C HIS A 331 17.96 20.37 -3.41
N HIS A 332 16.82 20.59 -2.76
CA HIS A 332 16.31 21.94 -2.49
C HIS A 332 17.24 22.73 -1.57
N ALA A 333 17.79 22.09 -0.53
CA ALA A 333 18.75 22.74 0.36
C ALA A 333 20.04 23.13 -0.38
N ALA A 334 20.53 22.28 -1.28
CA ALA A 334 21.71 22.54 -2.10
C ALA A 334 21.54 23.69 -3.09
N GLN A 335 20.31 24.14 -3.37
CA GLN A 335 20.04 25.35 -4.15
C GLN A 335 20.25 26.64 -3.33
N LEU A 336 20.29 26.55 -1.99
CA LEU A 336 20.56 27.71 -1.14
C LEU A 336 22.04 28.14 -1.27
N PRO A 337 22.32 29.45 -1.31
CA PRO A 337 23.69 29.94 -1.35
C PRO A 337 24.51 29.39 -0.19
N ARG A 338 25.72 28.93 -0.47
CA ARG A 338 26.71 28.42 0.50
C ARG A 338 26.35 27.12 1.22
N TRP A 339 25.22 26.47 0.93
CA TRP A 339 24.86 25.22 1.61
C TRP A 339 25.87 24.09 1.35
N LEU A 340 26.41 24.03 0.12
CA LEU A 340 27.48 23.11 -0.27
C LEU A 340 28.90 23.62 0.06
N ASP A 341 29.06 24.74 0.78
CA ASP A 341 30.39 25.27 1.07
C ASP A 341 31.24 24.28 1.88
N GLY A 342 32.41 23.96 1.36
CA GLY A 342 33.31 22.97 1.96
C GLY A 342 33.05 21.54 1.50
N PHE A 343 32.13 21.32 0.56
CA PHE A 343 31.95 20.04 -0.11
C PHE A 343 32.40 20.10 -1.57
N GLU A 344 32.87 18.99 -2.11
CA GLU A 344 33.20 18.83 -3.52
C GLU A 344 32.46 17.62 -4.10
N MET A 345 31.93 17.75 -5.33
CA MET A 345 31.29 16.63 -6.00
C MET A 345 32.38 15.66 -6.49
N VAL A 346 32.23 14.38 -6.16
CA VAL A 346 33.24 13.35 -6.45
C VAL A 346 32.72 12.20 -7.32
N ALA A 347 31.40 11.97 -7.34
CA ALA A 347 30.77 11.00 -8.22
C ALA A 347 29.33 11.43 -8.53
N GLU A 348 28.81 11.00 -9.68
CA GLU A 348 27.43 11.20 -10.11
C GLU A 348 26.96 9.94 -10.83
N GLY A 349 25.71 9.54 -10.60
CA GLY A 349 25.13 8.36 -11.23
C GLY A 349 23.71 8.09 -10.77
N GLY A 350 22.87 7.66 -11.72
CA GLY A 350 21.51 7.21 -11.43
C GLY A 350 20.64 8.27 -10.73
N GLY A 351 20.77 9.53 -11.16
CA GLY A 351 19.99 10.63 -10.60
C GLY A 351 20.58 11.31 -9.35
N ALA A 352 21.56 10.67 -8.73
CA ALA A 352 22.16 11.13 -7.50
C ALA A 352 23.57 11.69 -7.71
N ARG A 353 23.99 12.58 -6.81
CA ARG A 353 25.33 13.15 -6.75
C ARG A 353 25.95 12.92 -5.38
N LEU A 354 27.18 12.45 -5.37
CA LEU A 354 27.99 12.24 -4.17
C LEU A 354 28.92 13.44 -3.98
N TYR A 355 28.87 14.00 -2.78
CA TYR A 355 29.77 15.06 -2.35
C TYR A 355 30.62 14.60 -1.16
N LYS A 356 31.88 15.01 -1.13
CA LYS A 356 32.83 14.77 -0.05
C LYS A 356 33.15 16.09 0.64
N ALA A 357 33.13 16.11 1.97
CA ALA A 357 33.63 17.24 2.73
C ALA A 357 35.14 17.38 2.50
N ARG A 358 35.56 18.55 2.00
CA ARG A 358 36.97 18.94 1.92
C ARG A 358 37.57 18.81 3.33
N GLY A 359 38.73 18.18 3.43
CA GLY A 359 39.47 18.13 4.68
C GLY A 359 39.71 19.53 5.25
N PRO A 360 40.14 19.67 6.51
CA PRO A 360 40.54 20.98 7.03
C PRO A 360 41.51 21.61 6.04
N GLN A 361 41.11 22.73 5.42
CA GLN A 361 42.04 23.52 4.63
C GLN A 361 43.19 23.85 5.57
N ALA A 362 44.39 23.37 5.26
CA ALA A 362 45.58 23.89 5.91
C ALA A 362 45.50 25.42 5.81
N PRO A 363 45.69 26.16 6.92
CA PRO A 363 45.61 27.61 6.88
C PRO A 363 46.53 28.09 5.76
N GLY A 364 45.95 28.81 4.78
CA GLY A 364 46.72 29.38 3.69
C GLY A 364 47.83 30.27 4.26
N PRO A 365 49.00 30.36 3.59
CA PRO A 365 50.06 31.24 4.04
C PRO A 365 49.50 32.67 4.13
N SER A 366 49.46 33.19 5.36
CA SER A 366 49.11 34.57 5.68
C SER A 366 50.15 35.54 5.15
#